data_AF-A0A645DC73-F1
#
_entry.id   AF-A0A645DC73-F1
#
_cell.length_a   1.000
_cell.length_b   1.000
_cell.length_c   1.000
_cell.angle_alpha   90.00
_cell.angle_beta   90.00
_cell.angle_gamma   90.00
#
_symmetry.space_group_name_H-M   'P 1'
#
loop_
_entity.id
_entity.type
_entity.pdbx_description
1 polymer ?
#
loop_
_entity_poly.entity_id
_entity_poly.type
_entity_poly.pdbx_seq_one_letter_code
_entity_poly.pdbx_strand_id
1 'polypeptide(L)' 'MVNPDLLAILRCPACVREKEGRLVLIKDSWLICQDCGRKYPIVEDIPIMLLSEGEKWQQTAEGSLPVPPPRPE' A
#
# COMPACT_ATOMS: atom_id res chain seq x y z
N MET A 1 9.03 3.50 22.73
CA MET A 1 9.13 4.25 21.46
C MET A 1 9.39 3.24 20.36
N VAL A 2 8.43 3.01 19.46
CA VAL A 2 8.60 2.04 18.36
C VAL A 2 9.71 2.57 17.45
N ASN A 3 10.74 1.74 17.19
CA ASN A 3 11.94 2.16 16.50
C ASN A 3 11.59 2.70 15.09
N PRO A 4 11.98 3.93 14.70
CA PRO A 4 11.80 4.44 13.33
C PRO A 4 12.38 3.49 12.26
N ASP A 5 13.36 2.65 12.62
CA ASP A 5 13.87 1.58 11.75
C ASP A 5 12.83 0.50 11.43
N LEU A 6 11.89 0.21 12.34
CA LEU A 6 10.80 -0.76 12.12
C LEU A 6 9.73 -0.21 11.15
N LEU A 7 9.49 1.11 11.15
CA LEU A 7 8.58 1.77 10.22
C LEU A 7 9.16 1.88 8.80
N ALA A 8 10.50 1.92 8.67
CA ALA A 8 11.20 1.80 7.39
C ALA A 8 11.14 0.38 6.77
N ILE A 9 10.63 -0.62 7.51
CA ILE A 9 10.50 -2.02 7.06
C ILE A 9 9.28 -2.23 6.16
N LEU A 10 8.23 -1.40 6.29
CA LEU A 10 7.01 -1.56 5.50
C LEU A 10 7.27 -1.16 4.05
N ARG A 11 7.71 -2.16 3.31
CA ARG A 11 8.03 -2.09 1.88
C ARG A 11 7.02 -2.93 1.10
N CYS A 12 6.82 -2.54 -0.15
CA CYS A 12 6.00 -3.30 -1.07
C CYS A 12 6.52 -4.75 -1.18
N PRO A 13 5.69 -5.78 -0.92
CA PRO A 13 6.14 -7.17 -0.88
C PRO A 13 6.65 -7.67 -2.23
N ALA A 14 6.22 -7.05 -3.33
CA ALA A 14 6.75 -7.36 -4.65
C ALA A 14 8.07 -6.65 -4.96
N CYS A 15 8.24 -5.39 -4.55
CA CYS A 15 9.41 -4.60 -4.94
C CYS A 15 10.58 -4.75 -3.97
N VAL A 16 10.35 -5.10 -2.70
CA VAL A 16 11.40 -5.18 -1.67
C VAL A 16 12.57 -6.10 -2.03
N ARG A 17 12.36 -7.06 -2.94
CA ARG A 17 13.41 -7.98 -3.41
C ARG A 17 14.37 -7.35 -4.44
N GLU A 18 13.93 -6.33 -5.17
CA GLU A 18 14.67 -5.75 -6.30
C GLU A 18 14.90 -4.24 -6.18
N LYS A 19 14.07 -3.53 -5.41
CA LYS A 19 14.03 -2.06 -5.26
C LYS A 19 13.81 -1.66 -3.80
N GLU A 20 13.81 -0.36 -3.52
CA GLU A 20 13.52 0.17 -2.18
C GLU A 20 12.11 -0.23 -1.68
N GLY A 21 11.13 -0.30 -2.58
CA GLY A 21 9.76 -0.71 -2.28
C GLY A 21 9.02 0.29 -1.40
N ARG A 22 9.32 1.59 -1.49
CA ARG A 22 8.81 2.62 -0.57
C ARG A 22 7.30 2.77 -0.70
N LEU A 23 6.59 2.64 0.43
CA LEU A 23 5.14 2.85 0.51
C LEU A 23 4.84 4.25 1.06
N VAL A 24 3.84 4.91 0.49
CA VAL A 24 3.31 6.20 0.95
C VAL A 24 1.85 6.01 1.35
N LEU A 25 1.49 6.48 2.54
CA LEU A 25 0.13 6.50 3.01
C LEU A 25 -0.64 7.65 2.35
N ILE A 26 -1.76 7.34 1.71
CA ILE A 26 -2.65 8.30 1.06
C ILE A 26 -4.05 8.15 1.65
N LYS A 27 -4.68 9.29 1.99
CA LYS A 27 -6.04 9.38 2.54
C LYS A 27 -6.26 8.50 3.79
N ASP A 28 -5.18 8.20 4.54
CA ASP A 28 -5.18 7.32 5.71
C ASP A 28 -5.80 5.93 5.47
N SER A 29 -5.93 5.51 4.21
CA SER A 29 -6.69 4.32 3.80
C SER A 29 -5.98 3.48 2.74
N TRP A 30 -4.88 3.98 2.18
CA TRP A 30 -4.18 3.36 1.07
C TRP A 30 -2.67 3.46 1.23
N LEU A 31 -1.96 2.35 1.02
CA LEU A 31 -0.51 2.34 0.89
C LEU A 31 -0.13 2.23 -0.59
N ILE A 32 0.52 3.25 -1.11
CA ILE A 32 0.93 3.32 -2.52
C ILE A 32 2.43 3.11 -2.65
N CYS A 33 2.83 2.11 -3.42
CA CYS A 33 4.23 1.86 -3.75
C CYS A 33 4.73 2.86 -4.78
N GLN A 34 5.79 3.61 -4.47
CA GLN A 34 6.39 4.59 -5.37
C GLN A 34 7.19 3.95 -6.53
N ASP A 35 7.58 2.68 -6.39
CA ASP A 35 8.39 1.97 -7.40
C ASP A 35 7.59 1.24 -8.48
N CYS A 36 6.38 0.75 -8.12
CA CYS A 36 5.52 0.02 -9.05
C CYS A 36 4.11 0.61 -9.18
N GLY A 37 3.71 1.54 -8.31
CA GLY A 37 2.37 2.16 -8.34
C GLY A 37 1.24 1.27 -7.81
N ARG A 38 1.54 0.06 -7.31
CA ARG A 38 0.53 -0.79 -6.64
C ARG A 38 -0.03 -0.08 -5.42
N LYS A 39 -1.33 -0.26 -5.18
CA LYS A 39 -2.05 0.44 -4.11
C LYS A 39 -2.79 -0.55 -3.23
N TYR A 40 -2.32 -0.67 -2.00
CA TYR A 40 -2.83 -1.63 -1.03
C TYR A 40 -3.86 -0.94 -0.13
N PRO A 41 -5.11 -1.45 -0.05
CA PRO A 41 -6.11 -0.87 0.83
C PRO A 41 -5.82 -1.19 2.30
N ILE A 42 -6.19 -0.30 3.21
CA ILE A 42 -6.20 -0.51 4.66
C ILE A 42 -7.64 -0.72 5.09
N VAL A 43 -7.96 -1.92 5.55
CA VAL A 43 -9.32 -2.30 5.96
C VAL A 43 -9.30 -2.66 7.43
N GLU A 44 -10.16 -2.02 8.23
CA GLU A 44 -10.20 -2.22 9.70
C GLU A 44 -8.83 -2.03 10.36
N ASP A 45 -8.11 -0.98 9.95
CA ASP A 45 -6.74 -0.66 10.38
C ASP A 45 -5.68 -1.73 10.03
N ILE A 46 -6.02 -2.72 9.19
CA ILE A 46 -5.11 -3.77 8.70
C ILE A 46 -4.75 -3.49 7.23
N PRO A 47 -3.46 -3.23 6.92
CA PRO A 47 -3.00 -3.12 5.54
C PRO A 47 -3.10 -4.46 4.81
N ILE A 48 -3.89 -4.51 3.75
CA ILE A 48 -4.03 -5.69 2.91
C ILE A 48 -2.89 -5.73 1.89
N MET A 49 -1.77 -6.31 2.30
CA MET A 49 -0.53 -6.39 1.50
C MET A 49 -0.55 -7.56 0.49
N LEU A 50 -1.71 -7.88 -0.07
CA LEU A 50 -1.87 -8.89 -1.11
C LEU A 50 -1.54 -8.29 -2.48
N LEU A 51 -0.74 -9.00 -3.28
CA LEU A 51 -0.35 -8.52 -4.61
C LEU A 51 -1.55 -8.35 -5.55
N SER A 52 -2.50 -9.29 -5.50
CA SER A 52 -3.74 -9.22 -6.26
C SER A 52 -4.54 -7.95 -5.97
N GLU A 53 -4.68 -7.58 -4.70
CA GLU A 53 -5.35 -6.34 -4.29
C GLU A 53 -4.56 -5.11 -4.74
N GLY A 54 -3.25 -5.10 -4.54
CA GLY A 54 -2.38 -4.01 -4.98
C GLY A 54 -2.46 -3.72 -6.49
N GLU A 55 -2.58 -4.76 -7.31
CA GLU A 55 -2.68 -4.67 -8.78
C GLU A 55 -4.03 -4.14 -9.25
N LYS A 56 -5.14 -4.51 -8.60
CA LYS A 56 -6.50 -4.02 -8.95
C LYS A 56 -6.57 -2.49 -9.00
N TRP A 57 -5.83 -1.82 -8.10
CA TRP A 57 -5.84 -0.36 -7.95
C TRP A 57 -4.64 0.34 -8.57
N GLN A 58 -3.72 -0.40 -9.19
CA GLN A 58 -2.47 0.15 -9.72
C GLN A 58 -2.71 1.25 -10.77
N GLN A 59 -3.74 1.10 -11.60
CA GLN A 59 -4.11 2.07 -12.65
C GLN A 59 -5.07 3.17 -12.17
N THR A 60 -5.67 3.04 -10.99
CA THR A 60 -6.61 4.02 -10.45
C THR A 60 -5.87 5.27 -10.00
N ALA A 61 -6.26 6.46 -10.48
CA ALA A 61 -5.65 7.71 -10.00
C ALA A 61 -5.86 7.87 -8.48
N GLU A 62 -4.89 8.45 -7.77
CA GLU A 62 -4.92 8.60 -6.31
C GLU A 62 -6.16 9.38 -5.83
N GLY A 63 -6.56 10.40 -6.60
CA GLY A 63 -7.78 11.18 -6.38
C GLY A 63 -9.05 10.34 -6.45
N SER A 64 -9.07 9.30 -7.29
CA SER A 64 -10.24 8.44 -7.53
C SER A 64 -10.31 7.22 -6.61
N LEU A 65 -9.36 7.06 -5.68
CA LEU A 65 -9.42 5.96 -4.71
C LEU A 65 -10.58 6.15 -3.72
N PRO A 66 -11.43 5.11 -3.54
CA PRO A 66 -12.56 5.18 -2.62
C PRO A 66 -12.11 5.19 -1.15
N VAL A 67 -12.88 5.87 -0.31
CA VAL A 67 -12.70 5.92 1.15
C VAL A 67 -14.09 5.75 1.79
N PRO A 68 -14.32 4.69 2.61
CA PRO A 68 -13.37 3.63 2.95
C PRO A 68 -13.05 2.73 1.73
N PRO A 69 -11.87 2.09 1.72
CA PRO A 69 -11.52 1.14 0.67
C PRO A 69 -12.48 -0.06 0.70
N PRO A 70 -12.78 -0.65 -0.47
CA PRO A 70 -13.61 -1.85 -0.52
C PRO A 70 -12.91 -3.01 0.19
N ARG A 71 -13.70 -3.87 0.84
CA ARG A 71 -13.17 -5.10 1.42
C ARG A 71 -12.67 -6.01 0.29
N PRO A 72 -11.46 -6.59 0.40
CA PRO A 72 -11.01 -7.65 -0.49
C PRO A 72 -12.04 -8.78 -0.48
N GLU A 73 -12.27 -9.40 -1.64
CA GLU A 73 -13.05 -10.63 -1.77
C GLU A 73 -12.22 -11.87 -1.39
#